data_AF-A0A2S9V9P5-F1
#
_entry.id   AF-A0A2S9V9P5-F1
#
_cell.length_a   1.000
_cell.length_b   1.000
_cell.length_c   1.000
_cell.angle_alpha   90.00
_cell.angle_beta   90.00
_cell.angle_gamma   90.00
#
_symmetry.space_group_name_H-M   'P 1'
#
loop_
_entity.id
_entity.type
_entity.pdbx_description
1 polymer ?
#
loop_
_entity_poly.entity_id
_entity_poly.type
_entity_poly.pdbx_seq_one_letter_code
_entity_poly.pdbx_strand_id
1 'polypeptide(L)'
;MGEFSCTPAVTGSGCMRQSSGFTLIELIIVVVLIGVLSVVALPKFIDFSGDASQATFRSTASAFKSGVEFIHLKWQVAGNNQAQQDFIPIADPGVGGDLSVNANGFPADTRGTSLTLNSDNDCLDVWRAVLNTRDASVATNDSALYEAQYNNNFTCTYSLVSNPSLTVDYDSTNGEVTINF
;
A
#
# COMPACT_ATOMS: atom_id res chain seq x y z
N MET A 1 -16.74 46.96 -46.90
CA MET A 1 -16.23 48.34 -46.76
C MET A 1 -16.71 48.86 -45.42
N GLY A 2 -15.78 49.11 -44.49
CA GLY A 2 -16.09 49.54 -43.14
C GLY A 2 -14.98 49.16 -42.16
N GLU A 3 -13.76 49.59 -42.46
CA GLU A 3 -12.60 49.44 -41.58
C GLU A 3 -12.74 50.41 -40.40
N PHE A 4 -12.85 49.88 -39.17
CA PHE A 4 -12.64 50.68 -37.97
C PHE A 4 -11.15 50.71 -37.65
N SER A 5 -10.53 51.77 -38.17
CA SER A 5 -9.14 52.16 -37.93
C SER A 5 -9.04 52.78 -36.52
N CYS A 6 -8.30 52.13 -35.62
CA CYS A 6 -7.83 52.75 -34.38
C CYS A 6 -6.40 53.24 -34.59
N THR A 7 -6.22 54.55 -34.76
CA THR A 7 -4.91 55.21 -34.69
C THR A 7 -4.49 55.38 -33.22
N PRO A 8 -3.21 55.21 -32.84
CA PRO A 8 -2.78 55.40 -31.47
C PRO A 8 -2.49 56.90 -31.22
N ALA A 9 -3.23 57.51 -30.31
CA ALA A 9 -2.85 58.78 -29.70
C ALA A 9 -2.13 58.49 -28.37
N VAL A 10 -0.83 58.79 -28.33
CA VAL A 10 -0.03 58.85 -27.10
C VAL A 10 -0.53 60.04 -26.28
N THR A 11 -1.10 59.79 -25.10
CA THR A 11 -0.75 60.41 -23.79
C THR A 11 -1.72 59.87 -22.73
N GLY A 12 -1.17 59.19 -21.72
CA GLY A 12 -1.75 58.81 -20.43
C GLY A 12 -3.27 58.82 -20.27
N SER A 13 -3.90 57.66 -20.38
CA SER A 13 -5.13 57.35 -19.64
C SER A 13 -5.24 55.84 -19.50
N GLY A 14 -4.93 55.33 -18.31
CA GLY A 14 -5.11 53.92 -17.99
C GLY A 14 -6.58 53.55 -18.13
N CYS A 15 -6.89 52.57 -18.98
CA CYS A 15 -8.20 51.94 -19.00
C CYS A 15 -8.44 51.30 -17.63
N MET A 16 -9.20 51.98 -16.77
CA MET A 16 -9.61 51.43 -15.48
C MET A 16 -10.60 50.30 -15.77
N ARG A 17 -10.13 49.05 -15.71
CA ARG A 17 -10.99 47.89 -15.57
C ARG A 17 -11.89 48.12 -14.36
N GLN A 18 -13.20 48.16 -14.57
CA GLN A 18 -14.16 48.17 -13.48
C GLN A 18 -13.96 46.88 -12.67
N SER A 19 -13.38 46.99 -11.47
CA SER A 19 -13.41 45.89 -10.52
C SER A 19 -14.83 45.80 -9.97
N SER A 20 -15.64 44.91 -10.53
CA SER A 20 -16.87 44.48 -9.86
C SER A 20 -16.45 43.81 -8.56
N GLY A 21 -16.59 44.53 -7.44
CA GLY A 21 -16.36 43.99 -6.11
C GLY A 21 -17.45 42.97 -5.76
N PHE A 22 -17.06 41.90 -5.10
CA PHE A 22 -18.00 40.92 -4.52
C PHE A 22 -18.92 41.62 -3.52
N THR A 23 -20.22 41.32 -3.54
CA THR A 23 -21.14 41.92 -2.56
C THR A 23 -20.98 41.23 -1.19
N LEU A 24 -21.16 41.98 -0.10
CA LEU A 24 -21.03 41.43 1.26
C LEU A 24 -22.04 40.31 1.53
N ILE A 25 -23.22 40.40 0.92
CA ILE A 25 -24.25 39.36 1.00
C ILE A 25 -23.84 38.08 0.27
N GLU A 26 -23.17 38.18 -0.87
CA GLU A 26 -22.70 37.02 -1.64
C GLU A 26 -21.63 36.25 -0.88
N LEU A 27 -20.73 36.95 -0.18
CA LEU A 27 -19.75 36.29 0.69
C LEU A 27 -20.42 35.58 1.88
N ILE A 28 -21.42 36.22 2.51
CA ILE A 28 -22.15 35.63 3.64
C ILE A 28 -22.92 34.38 3.23
N ILE A 29 -23.63 34.42 2.09
CA ILE A 29 -24.39 33.27 1.61
C ILE A 29 -23.45 32.10 1.32
N VAL A 30 -22.28 32.33 0.73
CA VAL A 30 -21.30 31.26 0.45
C VAL A 30 -20.81 30.59 1.74
N VAL A 31 -20.45 31.34 2.77
CA VAL A 31 -19.98 30.73 4.03
C VAL A 31 -21.11 30.00 4.78
N VAL A 32 -22.34 30.50 4.71
CA VAL A 32 -23.52 29.81 5.27
C VAL A 32 -23.78 28.51 4.52
N LEU A 33 -23.74 28.53 3.18
CA LEU A 33 -23.93 27.34 2.36
C LEU A 33 -22.84 26.29 2.62
N ILE A 34 -21.56 26.69 2.64
CA ILE A 34 -20.45 25.79 2.98
C ILE A 34 -20.63 25.25 4.40
N GLY A 35 -21.10 26.07 5.35
CA GLY A 35 -21.39 25.65 6.72
C GLY A 35 -22.42 24.52 6.78
N VAL A 36 -23.56 24.66 6.10
CA VAL A 36 -24.63 23.64 6.08
C VAL A 36 -24.16 22.35 5.38
N LEU A 37 -23.47 22.46 4.25
CA LEU A 37 -22.94 21.31 3.52
C LEU A 37 -21.88 20.55 4.32
N SER A 38 -21.08 21.25 5.12
CA SER A 38 -20.02 20.64 5.93
C SER A 38 -20.58 19.73 7.03
N VAL A 39 -21.69 20.13 7.66
CA VAL A 39 -22.32 19.36 8.74
C VAL A 39 -22.82 17.99 8.26
N VAL A 40 -23.32 17.90 7.02
CA VAL A 40 -23.81 16.63 6.47
C VAL A 40 -22.70 15.76 5.85
N ALA A 41 -21.64 16.37 5.32
CA ALA A 41 -20.57 15.64 4.65
C ALA A 41 -19.53 15.05 5.61
N LEU A 42 -19.23 15.73 6.72
CA LEU A 42 -18.15 15.35 7.64
C LEU A 42 -18.30 13.95 8.26
N PRO A 43 -19.48 13.53 8.78
CA PRO A 43 -19.62 12.21 9.40
C PRO A 43 -19.33 11.07 8.41
N LYS A 44 -19.81 11.20 7.18
CA LYS A 44 -19.60 10.20 6.12
C LYS A 44 -18.14 10.08 5.70
N PHE A 45 -17.42 11.20 5.66
CA PHE A 45 -16.00 11.20 5.29
C PHE A 45 -15.12 10.42 6.28
N ILE A 46 -15.47 10.43 7.57
CA ILE A 46 -14.76 9.68 8.61
C ILE A 46 -14.94 8.16 8.42
N ASP A 47 -16.17 7.71 8.18
CA ASP A 47 -16.47 6.29 7.95
C ASP A 47 -15.76 5.74 6.69
N PHE A 48 -15.76 6.52 5.60
CA PHE A 48 -15.09 6.12 4.35
C PHE A 48 -13.60 5.87 4.50
N SER A 49 -12.91 6.60 5.40
CA SER A 49 -11.48 6.44 5.60
C SER A 49 -11.15 5.09 6.27
N GLY A 50 -11.99 4.65 7.21
CA GLY A 50 -11.85 3.33 7.83
C GLY A 50 -12.10 2.18 6.85
N ASP A 51 -13.20 2.28 6.09
CA ASP A 51 -13.55 1.29 5.06
C ASP A 51 -12.48 1.18 3.97
N ALA A 52 -11.91 2.31 3.55
CA ALA A 52 -10.83 2.35 2.57
C ALA A 52 -9.54 1.69 3.09
N SER A 53 -9.20 1.90 4.37
CA SER A 53 -8.06 1.24 5.01
C SER A 53 -8.24 -0.28 5.06
N GLN A 54 -9.41 -0.74 5.49
CA GLN A 54 -9.73 -2.17 5.54
C GLN A 54 -9.75 -2.80 4.13
N ALA A 55 -10.27 -2.09 3.12
CA ALA A 55 -10.25 -2.57 1.74
C ALA A 55 -8.83 -2.69 1.18
N THR A 56 -7.95 -1.75 1.51
CA THR A 56 -6.52 -1.78 1.14
C THR A 56 -5.83 -2.97 1.80
N PHE A 57 -6.02 -3.15 3.12
CA PHE A 57 -5.52 -4.30 3.85
C PHE A 57 -5.96 -5.63 3.23
N ARG A 58 -7.25 -5.78 2.94
CA ARG A 58 -7.81 -6.97 2.27
C ARG A 58 -7.13 -7.26 0.93
N SER A 59 -6.86 -6.21 0.16
CA SER A 59 -6.23 -6.31 -1.15
C SER A 59 -4.78 -6.78 -1.01
N THR A 60 -4.00 -6.17 -0.10
CA THR A 60 -2.63 -6.58 0.20
C THR A 60 -2.56 -8.01 0.72
N ALA A 61 -3.42 -8.37 1.68
CA ALA A 61 -3.47 -9.70 2.26
C ALA A 61 -3.81 -10.79 1.23
N SER A 62 -4.76 -10.49 0.32
CA SER A 62 -5.12 -11.40 -0.77
C SER A 62 -3.98 -11.55 -1.77
N ALA A 63 -3.29 -10.46 -2.11
CA ALA A 63 -2.12 -10.50 -2.98
C ALA A 63 -0.99 -11.34 -2.37
N PHE A 64 -0.75 -11.21 -1.06
CA PHE A 64 0.24 -12.03 -0.35
C PHE A 64 -0.11 -13.51 -0.43
N LYS A 65 -1.36 -13.88 -0.13
CA LYS A 65 -1.84 -15.26 -0.26
C LYS A 65 -1.63 -15.83 -1.65
N SER A 66 -2.07 -15.11 -2.69
CA SER A 66 -1.89 -15.55 -4.07
C SER A 66 -0.40 -15.65 -4.47
N GLY A 67 0.45 -14.77 -3.95
CA GLY A 67 1.88 -14.82 -4.19
C GLY A 67 2.54 -16.05 -3.59
N VAL A 68 2.21 -16.41 -2.34
CA VAL A 68 2.68 -17.65 -1.69
C VAL A 68 2.25 -18.88 -2.51
N GLU A 69 0.98 -18.95 -2.91
CA GLU A 69 0.46 -20.04 -3.76
C GLU A 69 1.19 -20.12 -5.11
N PHE A 70 1.45 -18.98 -5.75
CA PHE A 70 2.17 -18.94 -7.03
C PHE A 70 3.62 -19.45 -6.90
N ILE A 71 4.30 -19.11 -5.82
CA ILE A 71 5.66 -19.59 -5.53
C ILE A 71 5.66 -21.11 -5.36
N HIS A 72 4.69 -21.64 -4.61
CA HIS A 72 4.52 -23.07 -4.43
C HIS A 72 4.22 -23.79 -5.75
N LEU A 73 3.34 -23.24 -6.59
CA LEU A 73 3.07 -23.79 -7.92
C LEU A 73 4.32 -23.82 -8.80
N LYS A 74 5.13 -22.75 -8.77
CA LYS A 74 6.41 -22.72 -9.49
C LYS A 74 7.34 -23.83 -9.01
N TRP A 75 7.43 -24.07 -7.71
CA TRP A 75 8.23 -25.14 -7.13
C TRP A 75 7.76 -26.53 -7.57
N GLN A 76 6.44 -26.77 -7.59
CA GLN A 76 5.86 -28.02 -8.10
C GLN A 76 6.17 -28.22 -9.59
N VAL A 77 6.02 -27.18 -10.42
CA VAL A 77 6.28 -27.25 -11.87
C VAL A 77 7.76 -27.50 -12.17
N ALA A 78 8.66 -26.99 -11.32
CA ALA A 78 10.09 -27.28 -11.43
C ALA A 78 10.45 -28.75 -11.13
N GLY A 79 9.51 -29.54 -10.59
CA GLY A 79 9.74 -30.93 -10.18
C GLY A 79 10.65 -31.05 -8.96
N ASN A 80 10.78 -29.96 -8.20
CA ASN A 80 11.57 -29.94 -6.98
C ASN A 80 10.79 -30.64 -5.87
N ASN A 81 11.48 -31.49 -5.10
CA ASN A 81 10.94 -32.17 -3.92
C ASN A 81 11.81 -31.90 -2.68
N GLN A 82 12.63 -30.85 -2.73
CA GLN A 82 13.58 -30.49 -1.69
C GLN A 82 13.60 -28.97 -1.52
N ALA A 83 14.15 -28.53 -0.39
CA ALA A 83 14.40 -27.12 -0.16
C ALA A 83 15.45 -26.61 -1.16
N GLN A 84 15.27 -25.39 -1.63
CA GLN A 84 16.14 -24.80 -2.64
C GLN A 84 16.47 -23.35 -2.30
N GLN A 85 17.78 -23.06 -2.28
CA GLN A 85 18.30 -21.70 -2.17
C GLN A 85 18.14 -20.98 -3.50
N ASP A 86 17.89 -19.68 -3.44
CA ASP A 86 17.82 -18.79 -4.61
C ASP A 86 16.88 -19.32 -5.71
N PHE A 87 15.74 -19.88 -5.30
CA PHE A 87 14.78 -20.52 -6.20
C PHE A 87 14.11 -19.54 -7.16
N ILE A 88 13.83 -18.32 -6.69
CA ILE A 88 13.28 -17.25 -7.53
C ILE A 88 14.22 -16.05 -7.50
N PRO A 89 14.81 -15.68 -8.65
CA PRO A 89 15.66 -14.51 -8.71
C PRO A 89 14.83 -13.23 -8.53
N ILE A 90 15.27 -12.34 -7.65
CA ILE A 90 14.61 -11.07 -7.36
C ILE A 90 15.64 -9.94 -7.37
N ALA A 91 15.48 -8.99 -8.30
CA ALA A 91 16.42 -7.89 -8.50
C ALA A 91 16.11 -6.63 -7.67
N ASP A 92 15.14 -6.67 -6.75
CA ASP A 92 14.80 -5.53 -5.90
C ASP A 92 15.77 -5.43 -4.70
N PRO A 93 16.55 -4.35 -4.56
CA PRO A 93 17.41 -4.14 -3.40
C PRO A 93 16.68 -4.17 -2.06
N GLY A 94 15.38 -3.86 -2.04
CA GLY A 94 14.55 -3.89 -0.84
C GLY A 94 14.27 -5.30 -0.32
N VAL A 95 14.43 -6.34 -1.15
CA VAL A 95 14.13 -7.74 -0.79
C VAL A 95 15.34 -8.45 -0.17
N GLY A 96 16.55 -7.94 -0.38
CA GLY A 96 17.77 -8.46 0.24
C GLY A 96 18.45 -9.62 -0.50
N GLY A 97 17.80 -10.23 -1.48
CA GLY A 97 18.36 -11.28 -2.33
C GLY A 97 17.30 -12.12 -3.04
N ASP A 98 17.72 -13.27 -3.55
CA ASP A 98 16.85 -14.21 -4.28
C ASP A 98 16.03 -15.06 -3.30
N LEU A 99 14.77 -15.29 -3.62
CA LEU A 99 13.87 -16.02 -2.73
C LEU A 99 14.22 -17.51 -2.69
N SER A 100 14.52 -17.98 -1.49
CA SER A 100 14.68 -19.37 -1.12
C SER A 100 13.36 -19.97 -0.63
N VAL A 101 13.19 -21.27 -0.88
CA VAL A 101 12.00 -22.03 -0.48
C VAL A 101 12.37 -23.24 0.36
N ASN A 102 11.50 -23.58 1.31
CA ASN A 102 11.69 -24.74 2.18
C ASN A 102 11.40 -26.07 1.46
N ALA A 103 11.52 -27.18 2.19
CA ALA A 103 11.34 -28.53 1.63
C ALA A 103 9.92 -28.82 1.12
N ASN A 104 8.95 -28.02 1.55
CA ASN A 104 7.56 -28.10 1.12
C ASN A 104 7.25 -27.12 -0.03
N GLY A 105 8.25 -26.40 -0.53
CA GLY A 105 8.11 -25.46 -1.64
C GLY A 105 7.53 -24.10 -1.26
N PHE A 106 7.57 -23.73 0.02
CA PHE A 106 7.03 -22.45 0.50
C PHE A 106 8.14 -21.42 0.78
N PRO A 107 7.87 -20.12 0.59
CA PRO A 107 8.80 -19.03 0.89
C PRO A 107 9.40 -19.12 2.29
N ALA A 108 10.73 -18.96 2.40
CA ALA A 108 11.44 -19.10 3.67
C ALA A 108 12.39 -17.94 3.99
N ASP A 109 13.23 -17.50 3.05
CA ASP A 109 14.29 -16.50 3.27
C ASP A 109 14.71 -15.92 1.91
N THR A 110 15.31 -14.74 1.89
CA THR A 110 15.93 -14.15 0.68
C THR A 110 17.42 -13.89 0.85
N ARG A 111 17.96 -14.05 2.06
CA ARG A 111 19.36 -13.76 2.38
C ARG A 111 20.31 -14.91 2.05
N GLY A 112 19.78 -16.04 1.56
CA GLY A 112 20.55 -17.25 1.25
C GLY A 112 21.18 -17.89 2.50
N THR A 113 20.63 -17.61 3.68
CA THR A 113 21.18 -18.09 4.96
C THR A 113 20.36 -19.22 5.57
N SER A 114 19.06 -19.25 5.27
CA SER A 114 18.13 -20.25 5.78
C SER A 114 17.27 -20.84 4.66
N LEU A 115 16.88 -22.10 4.85
CA LEU A 115 15.86 -22.78 4.05
C LEU A 115 14.58 -23.02 4.85
N THR A 116 14.49 -22.41 6.03
CA THR A 116 13.34 -22.46 6.92
C THR A 116 13.07 -21.07 7.47
N LEU A 117 11.79 -20.77 7.68
CA LEU A 117 11.36 -19.51 8.27
C LEU A 117 11.51 -19.61 9.79
N ASN A 118 12.52 -18.99 10.39
CA ASN A 118 12.86 -19.22 11.79
C ASN A 118 13.21 -17.95 12.60
N SER A 119 12.98 -16.77 12.02
CA SER A 119 13.29 -15.48 12.64
C SER A 119 12.38 -14.37 12.14
N ASP A 120 12.31 -13.25 12.86
CA ASP A 120 11.57 -12.07 12.39
C ASP A 120 12.12 -11.53 11.06
N ASN A 121 13.43 -11.67 10.81
CA ASN A 121 14.03 -11.28 9.54
C ASN A 121 13.49 -12.11 8.38
N ASP A 122 13.28 -13.42 8.57
CA ASP A 122 12.66 -14.27 7.54
C ASP A 122 11.24 -13.82 7.22
N CYS A 123 10.47 -13.39 8.23
CA CYS A 123 9.14 -12.82 8.00
C CYS A 123 9.23 -11.54 7.14
N LEU A 124 10.18 -10.65 7.43
CA LEU A 124 10.40 -9.46 6.60
C LEU A 124 10.75 -9.84 5.15
N ASP A 125 11.65 -10.80 4.98
CA ASP A 125 12.14 -11.24 3.68
C ASP A 125 11.03 -11.86 2.84
N VAL A 126 10.26 -12.78 3.44
CA VAL A 126 9.10 -13.40 2.79
C VAL A 126 8.06 -12.35 2.40
N TRP A 127 7.69 -11.44 3.29
CA TRP A 127 6.72 -10.39 2.97
C TRP A 127 7.16 -9.54 1.78
N ARG A 128 8.41 -9.09 1.79
CA ARG A 128 8.98 -8.25 0.74
C ARG A 128 9.11 -9.00 -0.59
N ALA A 129 9.57 -10.25 -0.55
CA ALA A 129 9.73 -11.08 -1.73
C ALA A 129 8.38 -11.41 -2.40
N VAL A 130 7.36 -11.71 -1.61
CA VAL A 130 6.04 -12.11 -2.11
C VAL A 130 5.29 -10.91 -2.69
N LEU A 131 5.30 -9.76 -2.00
CA LEU A 131 4.46 -8.62 -2.40
C LEU A 131 5.09 -7.69 -3.43
N ASN A 132 6.41 -7.60 -3.55
CA ASN A 132 7.10 -6.73 -4.54
C ASN A 132 6.46 -5.33 -4.72
N THR A 133 5.90 -4.76 -3.65
CA THR A 133 5.27 -3.44 -3.68
C THR A 133 5.79 -2.60 -2.53
N ARG A 134 6.35 -1.45 -2.86
CA ARG A 134 6.74 -0.42 -1.87
C ARG A 134 5.56 0.09 -1.03
N ASP A 135 4.34 -0.18 -1.48
CA ASP A 135 3.09 0.26 -0.87
C ASP A 135 2.66 -0.59 0.35
N ALA A 136 3.35 -1.70 0.63
CA ALA A 136 3.14 -2.56 1.80
C ALA A 136 4.43 -2.67 2.63
N SER A 137 4.95 -1.54 3.10
CA SER A 137 6.18 -1.51 3.89
C SER A 137 6.04 -2.32 5.18
N VAL A 138 7.11 -3.02 5.56
CA VAL A 138 7.12 -3.93 6.72
C VAL A 138 8.38 -3.74 7.56
N ALA A 139 8.20 -3.79 8.89
CA ALA A 139 9.26 -3.76 9.90
C ALA A 139 8.94 -4.72 11.04
N THR A 140 9.88 -4.98 11.95
CA THR A 140 9.67 -5.79 13.16
C THR A 140 9.18 -4.94 14.35
N ASN A 141 8.62 -3.78 14.06
CA ASN A 141 8.14 -2.77 15.00
C ASN A 141 7.09 -1.90 14.30
N ASP A 142 6.62 -0.85 14.99
CA ASP A 142 5.61 0.08 14.51
C ASP A 142 6.10 1.15 13.51
N SER A 143 7.34 1.05 13.01
CA SER A 143 7.93 2.07 12.13
C SER A 143 7.52 1.93 10.66
N ALA A 144 6.71 0.93 10.30
CA ALA A 144 6.23 0.67 8.94
C ALA A 144 4.69 0.52 8.90
N LEU A 145 4.12 0.24 7.73
CA LEU A 145 2.67 0.00 7.60
C LEU A 145 2.25 -1.31 8.26
N TYR A 146 3.09 -2.33 8.10
CA TYR A 146 2.91 -3.65 8.68
C TYR A 146 4.04 -3.96 9.67
N GLU A 147 3.68 -4.56 10.79
CA GLU A 147 4.60 -5.17 11.73
C GLU A 147 4.66 -6.67 11.47
N ALA A 148 5.86 -7.21 11.24
CA ALA A 148 6.11 -8.64 11.10
C ALA A 148 6.63 -9.21 12.42
N GLN A 149 6.07 -10.35 12.82
CA GLN A 149 6.48 -11.09 14.00
C GLN A 149 6.59 -12.57 13.68
N TYR A 150 7.70 -13.18 14.08
CA TYR A 150 7.88 -14.62 14.07
C TYR A 150 7.28 -15.26 15.33
N ASN A 151 6.37 -16.22 15.15
CA ASN A 151 5.63 -16.83 16.27
C ASN A 151 6.16 -18.20 16.69
N ASN A 152 7.38 -18.56 16.27
CA ASN A 152 7.90 -19.93 16.32
C ASN A 152 7.18 -20.87 15.33
N ASN A 153 7.59 -22.14 15.30
CA ASN A 153 6.98 -23.19 14.46
C ASN A 153 6.85 -22.81 12.98
N PHE A 154 7.80 -22.03 12.46
CA PHE A 154 7.80 -21.62 11.05
C PHE A 154 6.60 -20.76 10.61
N THR A 155 6.05 -19.98 11.54
CA THR A 155 4.90 -19.10 11.31
C THR A 155 5.24 -17.62 11.50
N CYS A 156 4.64 -16.76 10.67
CA CYS A 156 4.69 -15.29 10.79
C CYS A 156 3.30 -14.71 10.97
N THR A 157 3.19 -13.64 11.74
CA THR A 157 2.04 -12.75 11.74
C THR A 157 2.45 -11.39 11.21
N TYR A 158 1.67 -10.86 10.28
CA TYR A 158 1.80 -9.50 9.77
C TYR A 158 0.59 -8.66 10.22
N SER A 159 0.82 -7.72 11.12
CA SER A 159 -0.22 -6.88 11.71
C SER A 159 -0.22 -5.49 11.10
N LEU A 160 -1.40 -4.95 10.77
CA LEU A 160 -1.49 -3.56 10.32
C LEU A 160 -1.26 -2.62 11.51
N VAL A 161 -0.26 -1.74 11.45
CA VAL A 161 0.12 -0.88 12.59
C VAL A 161 -1.02 0.07 13.00
N SER A 162 -1.81 0.55 12.04
CA SER A 162 -2.95 1.44 12.33
C SER A 162 -4.16 0.72 12.93
N ASN A 163 -4.25 -0.60 12.78
CA ASN A 163 -5.29 -1.43 13.37
C ASN A 163 -4.78 -2.87 13.60
N PRO A 164 -4.17 -3.17 14.77
CA PRO A 164 -3.56 -4.46 15.05
C PRO A 164 -4.52 -5.67 15.09
N SER A 165 -5.83 -5.46 15.03
CA SER A 165 -6.80 -6.55 14.86
C SER A 165 -6.80 -7.12 13.43
N LEU A 166 -6.31 -6.35 12.46
CA LEU A 166 -6.16 -6.79 11.07
C LEU A 166 -4.80 -7.47 10.92
N THR A 167 -4.82 -8.80 10.78
CA THR A 167 -3.59 -9.59 10.66
C THR A 167 -3.62 -10.56 9.47
N VAL A 168 -2.43 -10.83 8.94
CA VAL A 168 -2.18 -11.90 7.97
C VAL A 168 -1.24 -12.89 8.65
N ASP A 169 -1.74 -14.10 8.91
CA ASP A 169 -0.94 -15.18 9.47
C ASP A 169 -0.49 -16.11 8.35
N TYR A 170 0.80 -16.44 8.34
CA TYR A 170 1.42 -17.31 7.35
C TYR A 170 2.10 -18.48 8.04
N ASP A 171 1.77 -19.70 7.62
CA ASP A 171 2.44 -20.93 8.03
C ASP A 171 3.25 -21.49 6.86
N SER A 172 4.57 -21.45 6.96
CA SER A 172 5.44 -21.95 5.90
C SER A 172 5.49 -23.49 5.83
N THR A 173 4.98 -24.23 6.82
CA THR A 173 4.97 -25.69 6.78
C THR A 173 3.98 -26.23 5.75
N ASN A 174 2.83 -25.57 5.60
CA ASN A 174 1.74 -26.00 4.73
C ASN A 174 1.31 -24.93 3.71
N GLY A 175 1.88 -23.73 3.78
CA GLY A 175 1.56 -22.61 2.91
C GLY A 175 0.25 -21.90 3.24
N GLU A 176 -0.34 -22.19 4.40
CA GLU A 176 -1.60 -21.60 4.80
C GLU A 176 -1.43 -20.10 5.06
N VAL A 177 -2.31 -19.31 4.47
CA VAL A 177 -2.42 -17.87 4.72
C VAL A 177 -3.82 -17.57 5.21
N THR A 178 -3.90 -17.12 6.47
CA THR A 178 -5.13 -16.77 7.16
C THR A 178 -5.22 -15.25 7.31
N ILE A 179 -6.36 -14.68 6.94
CA ILE A 179 -6.60 -13.24 6.98
C ILE A 179 -7.65 -12.98 8.06
N ASN A 180 -7.27 -12.22 9.09
CA ASN A 180 -8.13 -11.87 10.22
C ASN A 180 -8.60 -10.41 10.12
N PHE A 181 -9.83 -10.15 10.60
CA PHE A 181 -10.49 -8.84 10.58
C PHE A 181 -10.91 -8.39 11.97
#